data_AF-A0A162JHE8-F1
#
_entry.id   AF-A0A162JHE8-F1
#
_cell.length_a   1.000
_cell.length_b   1.000
_cell.length_c   1.000
_cell.angle_alpha   90.00
_cell.angle_beta   90.00
_cell.angle_gamma   90.00
#
_symmetry.space_group_name_H-M   'P 1'
#
loop_
_entity.id
_entity.type
_entity.pdbx_description
1 polymer ?
#
loop_
_entity_poly.entity_id
_entity_poly.type
_entity_poly.pdbx_seq_one_letter_code
_entity_poly.pdbx_strand_id
1 'polypeptide(L)'
;MSQTEIKKRHTRDAAASFAMDSRSAVSPANERRTLTWDEVSEWRRDNKYIRSGYRREKADYLEILTSLTFLHNETCNVYTHLIGAPLLPLVAAAVMRGLSQHHLALAALGTNYTSVQHLLGRVLLTL
;
A
#
# COMPACT_ATOMS: atom_id res chain seq x y z
N MET A 1 46.68 -48.86 2.19
CA MET A 1 47.19 -47.54 1.76
C MET A 1 46.17 -46.90 0.84
N SER A 2 45.17 -46.21 1.41
CA SER A 2 44.14 -45.47 0.67
C SER A 2 44.12 -44.04 1.22
N GLN A 3 44.49 -43.07 0.39
CA GLN A 3 44.52 -41.65 0.73
C GLN A 3 43.11 -41.09 0.57
N THR A 4 42.46 -40.72 1.67
CA THR A 4 41.24 -39.90 1.65
C THR A 4 41.62 -38.43 1.52
N GLU A 5 41.45 -37.89 0.32
CA GLU A 5 41.64 -36.47 0.01
C GLU A 5 40.43 -35.68 0.52
N ILE A 6 40.59 -35.02 1.67
CA ILE A 6 39.56 -34.14 2.25
C ILE A 6 39.53 -32.84 1.44
N LYS A 7 38.52 -32.71 0.57
CA LYS A 7 38.21 -31.49 -0.20
C LYS A 7 37.88 -30.34 0.75
N LYS A 8 38.88 -29.51 1.06
CA LYS A 8 38.71 -28.27 1.85
C LYS A 8 37.79 -27.31 1.10
N ARG A 9 36.67 -26.96 1.73
CA ARG A 9 35.73 -25.93 1.24
C ARG A 9 36.46 -24.58 1.25
N HIS A 10 36.60 -23.98 0.07
CA HIS A 10 37.16 -22.64 -0.11
C HIS A 10 36.17 -21.60 0.47
N THR A 11 36.21 -21.41 1.79
CA THR A 11 35.49 -20.34 2.49
C THR A 11 36.50 -19.24 2.85
N ARG A 12 37.05 -18.61 1.82
CA ARG A 12 37.77 -17.33 1.90
C ARG A 12 37.59 -16.68 0.55
N ASP A 13 36.47 -15.99 0.38
CA ASP A 13 36.19 -15.03 -0.73
C ASP A 13 34.89 -14.25 -0.47
N ALA A 14 33.98 -14.77 0.36
CA ALA A 14 32.68 -14.13 0.65
C ALA A 14 32.73 -12.92 1.61
N ALA A 15 33.92 -12.51 2.09
CA ALA A 15 34.08 -11.36 2.99
C ALA A 15 34.77 -10.16 2.30
N ALA A 16 35.12 -10.27 1.01
CA ALA A 16 35.90 -9.27 0.28
C ALA A 16 35.14 -8.57 -0.87
N SER A 17 33.81 -8.73 -0.97
CA SER A 17 32.97 -8.05 -1.96
C SER A 17 32.14 -6.88 -1.41
N PHE A 18 32.38 -6.46 -0.16
CA PHE A 18 31.75 -5.27 0.45
C PHE A 18 32.60 -3.99 0.34
N ALA A 19 33.45 -3.90 -0.68
CA ALA A 19 34.19 -2.69 -1.00
C ALA A 19 34.14 -2.43 -2.51
N MET A 20 33.81 -1.18 -2.86
CA MET A 20 33.58 -0.61 -4.20
C MET A 20 32.14 -0.87 -4.72
N ASP A 21 31.29 0.13 -4.89
CA ASP A 21 31.54 1.19 -5.87
C ASP A 21 30.93 2.57 -5.53
N SER A 22 31.83 3.55 -5.57
CA SER A 22 31.67 4.96 -5.92
C SER A 22 30.61 5.84 -5.25
N ARG A 23 31.15 6.65 -4.32
CA ARG A 23 30.75 8.04 -4.09
C ARG A 23 30.52 8.76 -5.42
N SER A 24 29.28 8.92 -5.83
CA SER A 24 28.92 9.98 -6.80
C SER A 24 28.79 11.30 -6.04
N ALA A 25 29.93 11.82 -5.60
CA ALA A 25 30.05 13.22 -5.23
C ALA A 25 30.17 14.03 -6.54
N VAL A 26 29.03 14.37 -7.15
CA VAL A 26 28.97 15.28 -8.30
C VAL A 26 28.58 16.67 -7.79
N SER A 27 29.35 17.67 -8.24
CA SER A 27 29.25 19.08 -7.86
C SER A 27 27.91 19.75 -8.22
N PRO A 28 27.56 20.88 -7.56
CA PRO A 28 26.22 21.45 -7.58
C PRO A 28 26.01 22.41 -8.76
N ALA A 29 25.56 21.89 -9.90
CA ALA A 29 24.91 22.69 -10.94
C ALA A 29 24.11 21.76 -11.85
N ASN A 30 22.78 21.78 -11.71
CA ASN A 30 21.81 21.14 -12.61
C ASN A 30 21.78 19.60 -12.62
N GLU A 31 21.85 18.96 -11.45
CA GLU A 31 21.54 17.53 -11.37
C GLU A 31 20.03 17.31 -11.53
N ARG A 32 19.61 16.72 -12.66
CA ARG A 32 18.19 16.38 -12.93
C ARG A 32 17.62 15.61 -11.74
N ARG A 33 16.43 15.95 -11.23
CA ARG A 33 15.84 15.27 -10.04
C ARG A 33 15.46 13.80 -10.27
N THR A 34 15.28 13.40 -11.53
CA THR A 34 14.85 12.06 -11.95
C THR A 34 15.81 11.45 -12.96
N LEU A 35 15.82 10.12 -13.00
CA LEU A 35 16.63 9.29 -13.89
C LEU A 35 15.85 8.84 -15.13
N THR A 36 16.60 8.46 -16.16
CA THR A 36 16.14 7.80 -17.38
C THR A 36 16.12 6.27 -17.20
N TRP A 37 15.45 5.57 -18.12
CA TRP A 37 15.34 4.10 -18.10
C TRP A 37 16.71 3.40 -18.04
N ASP A 38 17.69 3.90 -18.80
CA ASP A 38 19.03 3.30 -18.87
C ASP A 38 19.89 3.61 -17.63
N GLU A 39 19.51 4.60 -16.82
CA GLU A 39 20.21 5.01 -15.60
C GLU A 39 19.71 4.28 -14.34
N VAL A 40 18.51 3.68 -14.36
CA VAL A 40 17.98 2.93 -13.21
C VAL A 40 18.45 1.49 -13.20
N SER A 41 18.60 0.91 -12.01
CA SER A 41 18.88 -0.51 -11.80
C SER A 41 17.85 -1.41 -12.50
N GLU A 42 18.28 -2.54 -13.06
CA GLU A 42 17.43 -3.44 -13.85
C GLU A 42 16.19 -3.94 -13.10
N TRP A 43 16.28 -4.13 -11.78
CA TRP A 43 15.15 -4.57 -10.96
C TRP A 43 13.99 -3.55 -10.89
N ARG A 44 14.23 -2.27 -11.21
CA ARG A 44 13.20 -1.22 -11.31
C ARG A 44 12.64 -1.01 -12.71
N ARG A 45 13.24 -1.67 -13.71
CA ARG A 45 12.88 -1.57 -15.12
C ARG A 45 11.72 -2.51 -15.43
N ASP A 46 10.56 -2.25 -14.84
CA ASP A 46 9.35 -3.06 -15.01
C ASP A 46 8.69 -2.85 -16.39
N ASN A 47 8.59 -1.61 -16.84
CA ASN A 47 7.85 -1.22 -18.03
C ASN A 47 8.72 -0.43 -19.01
N LYS A 48 9.20 -1.12 -20.06
CA LYS A 48 10.07 -0.55 -21.11
C LYS A 48 9.51 0.67 -21.85
N TYR A 49 8.22 0.95 -21.72
CA TYR A 49 7.59 2.13 -22.33
C TYR A 49 7.82 3.40 -21.49
N ILE A 50 8.17 3.28 -20.21
CA ILE A 50 8.56 4.40 -19.37
C ILE A 50 10.02 4.72 -19.64
N ARG A 51 10.28 5.80 -20.36
CA ARG A 51 11.66 6.15 -20.79
C ARG A 51 12.41 7.03 -19.79
N SER A 52 11.70 7.71 -18.90
CA SER A 52 12.28 8.65 -17.94
C SER A 52 11.34 8.97 -16.79
N GLY A 53 11.83 9.74 -15.81
CA GLY A 53 11.04 10.17 -14.66
C GLY A 53 11.19 9.25 -13.45
N TYR A 54 12.18 8.36 -13.46
CA TYR A 54 12.46 7.48 -12.34
C TYR A 54 13.03 8.25 -11.15
N ARG A 55 12.56 7.92 -9.94
CA ARG A 55 13.14 8.45 -8.71
C ARG A 55 14.57 7.92 -8.50
N ARG A 56 15.47 8.71 -7.90
CA ARG A 56 16.79 8.21 -7.46
C ARG A 56 16.67 7.22 -6.29
N GLU A 57 17.56 6.24 -6.24
CA GLU A 57 17.72 5.39 -5.07
C GLU A 57 18.37 6.20 -3.94
N LYS A 58 17.67 6.27 -2.81
CA LYS A 58 18.08 7.01 -1.62
C LYS A 58 17.72 6.13 -0.42
N ALA A 59 18.67 5.93 0.48
CA ALA A 59 18.51 5.03 1.63
C ALA A 59 17.74 5.66 2.80
N ASP A 60 17.48 6.97 2.75
CA ASP A 60 16.80 7.70 3.82
C ASP A 60 15.29 7.84 3.55
N TYR A 61 14.50 7.51 4.58
CA TYR A 61 13.05 7.63 4.57
C TYR A 61 12.56 9.07 4.41
N LEU A 62 13.25 10.06 4.97
CA LEU A 62 12.86 11.46 4.79
C LEU A 62 12.96 11.89 3.33
N GLU A 63 13.96 11.38 2.61
CA GLU A 63 14.10 11.65 1.18
C GLU A 63 13.10 10.85 0.32
N ILE A 64 12.59 9.72 0.82
CA ILE A 64 11.44 9.01 0.24
C ILE A 64 10.17 9.82 0.42
N LEU A 65 9.92 10.35 1.62
CA LEU A 65 8.76 11.22 1.85
C LEU A 65 8.86 12.52 1.05
N THR A 66 10.06 13.09 0.92
CA THR A 66 10.29 14.28 0.11
C THR A 66 9.97 14.03 -1.36
N SER A 67 10.08 12.81 -1.86
CA SER A 67 9.71 12.55 -3.27
C SER A 67 8.24 12.66 -3.56
N LEU A 68 7.37 12.63 -2.55
CA LEU A 68 5.96 12.94 -2.72
C LEU A 68 5.74 14.39 -3.19
N THR A 69 6.71 15.29 -2.96
CA THR A 69 6.61 16.71 -3.33
C THR A 69 6.99 17.01 -4.78
N PHE A 70 7.48 16.03 -5.55
CA PHE A 70 7.84 16.22 -6.95
C PHE A 70 7.33 15.06 -7.82
N LEU A 71 7.21 15.32 -9.12
CA LEU A 71 6.68 14.35 -10.07
C LEU A 71 7.72 13.30 -10.47
N HIS A 72 7.35 12.02 -10.36
CA HIS A 72 8.11 10.86 -10.78
C HIS A 72 7.17 9.75 -11.29
N ASN A 73 7.73 8.69 -11.86
CA ASN A 73 6.99 7.58 -12.49
C ASN A 73 5.94 6.94 -11.55
N GLU A 74 6.23 6.85 -10.25
CA GLU A 74 5.30 6.30 -9.25
C GLU A 74 4.33 7.31 -8.63
N THR A 75 4.35 8.60 -9.00
CA THR A 75 3.53 9.62 -8.30
C THR A 75 2.04 9.28 -8.36
N CYS A 76 1.50 8.99 -9.54
CA CYS A 76 0.09 8.63 -9.65
C CYS A 76 -0.25 7.37 -8.86
N ASN A 77 0.59 6.33 -8.93
CA ASN A 77 0.40 5.08 -8.19
C ASN A 77 0.33 5.33 -6.68
N VAL A 78 1.26 6.13 -6.14
CA VAL A 78 1.29 6.45 -4.72
C VAL A 78 0.07 7.27 -4.32
N TYR A 79 -0.28 8.32 -5.07
CA TYR A 79 -1.37 9.23 -4.68
C TYR A 79 -2.76 8.59 -4.77
N THR A 80 -3.02 7.74 -5.77
CA THR A 80 -4.31 7.04 -5.87
C THR A 80 -4.52 6.11 -4.68
N HIS A 81 -3.48 5.38 -4.24
CA HIS A 81 -3.53 4.55 -3.04
C HIS A 81 -3.56 5.37 -1.75
N LEU A 82 -2.79 6.46 -1.65
CA LEU A 82 -2.73 7.32 -0.48
C LEU A 82 -4.07 7.98 -0.18
N ILE A 83 -4.81 8.40 -1.22
CA ILE A 83 -6.15 8.98 -1.09
C ILE A 83 -7.19 7.87 -0.91
N GLY A 84 -7.07 6.76 -1.63
CA GLY A 84 -8.00 5.64 -1.56
C GLY A 84 -8.01 4.94 -0.19
N ALA A 85 -6.86 4.81 0.46
CA ALA A 85 -6.70 4.13 1.74
C ALA A 85 -7.59 4.70 2.87
N PRO A 86 -7.66 6.03 3.11
CA PRO A 86 -8.60 6.60 4.08
C PRO A 86 -10.03 6.76 3.53
N LEU A 87 -10.20 7.03 2.23
CA LEU A 87 -11.53 7.26 1.65
C LEU A 87 -12.41 6.01 1.72
N LEU A 88 -11.85 4.84 1.41
CA LEU A 88 -12.59 3.58 1.38
C LEU A 88 -13.25 3.21 2.72
N PRO A 89 -12.55 3.19 3.88
CA PRO A 89 -13.17 2.89 5.16
C PRO A 89 -14.20 3.96 5.58
N LEU A 90 -14.00 5.23 5.21
CA LEU A 90 -14.98 6.30 5.48
C LEU A 90 -16.29 6.07 4.72
N VAL A 91 -16.19 5.77 3.42
CA VAL A 91 -17.36 5.44 2.59
C VAL A 91 -18.04 4.18 3.12
N ALA A 92 -17.28 3.12 3.43
CA ALA A 92 -17.82 1.89 3.99
C ALA A 92 -18.58 2.14 5.30
N ALA A 93 -18.00 2.95 6.21
CA ALA A 93 -18.67 3.32 7.45
C ALA A 93 -19.96 4.11 7.22
N ALA A 94 -19.96 5.07 6.29
CA ALA A 94 -21.15 5.85 5.94
C ALA A 94 -22.27 4.96 5.39
N VAL A 95 -21.92 4.04 4.46
CA VAL A 95 -22.85 3.06 3.90
C VAL A 95 -23.41 2.13 4.98
N MET A 96 -22.55 1.57 5.83
CA MET A 96 -22.96 0.68 6.93
C MET A 96 -23.89 1.39 7.92
N ARG A 97 -23.66 2.67 8.21
CA ARG A 97 -24.56 3.47 9.07
C ARG A 97 -25.91 3.68 8.42
N GLY A 98 -25.94 4.04 7.13
CA GLY A 98 -27.19 4.16 6.38
C GLY A 98 -27.99 2.85 6.37
N LEU A 99 -27.35 1.74 6.01
CA LEU A 99 -27.98 0.42 6.01
C LEU A 99 -28.52 0.01 7.39
N SER A 100 -27.76 0.27 8.46
CA SER A 100 -28.20 0.00 9.84
C SER A 100 -29.43 0.82 10.23
N GLN A 101 -29.46 2.12 9.88
CA GLN A 101 -30.62 2.97 10.12
C GLN A 101 -31.86 2.49 9.37
N HIS A 102 -31.71 2.05 8.11
CA HIS A 102 -32.83 1.48 7.35
C HIS A 102 -33.36 0.18 7.96
N HIS A 103 -32.47 -0.73 8.38
CA HIS A 103 -32.86 -1.98 9.04
C HIS A 103 -33.61 -1.71 10.35
N LEU A 104 -33.14 -0.76 11.17
CA LEU A 104 -33.81 -0.35 12.41
C LEU A 104 -35.15 0.35 12.16
N ALA A 105 -35.25 1.19 11.13
CA ALA A 105 -36.50 1.88 10.78
C ALA A 105 -37.58 0.90 10.28
N LEU A 106 -37.21 -0.07 9.44
CA LEU A 106 -38.13 -1.12 9.00
C LEU A 106 -38.54 -2.03 10.15
N ALA A 107 -37.62 -2.37 11.05
CA ALA A 107 -37.95 -3.12 12.27
C ALA A 107 -38.95 -2.34 13.14
N ALA A 108 -38.75 -1.03 13.35
CA ALA A 108 -39.67 -0.18 14.10
C ALA A 108 -41.06 -0.06 13.45
N LEU A 109 -41.14 -0.02 12.12
CA LEU A 109 -42.40 -0.03 11.37
C LEU A 109 -43.11 -1.40 11.45
N GLY A 110 -42.34 -2.50 11.44
CA GLY A 110 -42.85 -3.88 11.56
C GLY A 110 -43.26 -4.28 12.99
N THR A 111 -42.67 -3.67 14.03
CA THR A 111 -43.03 -3.93 15.44
C THR A 111 -44.41 -3.41 15.85
N ASN A 112 -45.08 -2.62 15.01
CA ASN A 112 -46.48 -2.26 15.27
C ASN A 112 -47.45 -3.44 15.11
N TYR A 113 -47.05 -4.54 14.46
CA TYR A 113 -47.91 -5.72 14.34
C TYR A 113 -48.07 -6.49 15.66
N THR A 114 -47.04 -6.55 16.50
CA THR A 114 -47.11 -7.25 17.79
C THR A 114 -47.98 -6.49 18.80
N SER A 115 -47.92 -5.16 18.81
CA SER A 115 -48.81 -4.32 19.62
C SER A 115 -50.30 -4.47 19.24
N VAL A 116 -50.61 -4.59 17.94
CA VAL A 116 -51.99 -4.79 17.45
C VAL A 116 -52.50 -6.20 17.75
N GLN A 117 -51.65 -7.23 17.69
CA GLN A 117 -52.01 -8.60 18.10
C GLN A 117 -52.27 -8.74 19.60
N HIS A 118 -51.48 -8.07 20.44
CA HIS A 118 -51.73 -8.03 21.89
C HIS A 118 -53.00 -7.23 22.25
N LEU A 119 -53.33 -6.18 21.49
CA LEU A 119 -54.55 -5.39 21.69
C LEU A 119 -55.81 -6.17 21.24
N LEU A 120 -55.77 -6.80 20.06
CA LEU A 120 -56.86 -7.66 19.57
C LEU A 120 -57.06 -8.90 20.46
N GLY A 121 -55.98 -9.51 20.94
CA GLY A 121 -56.05 -10.63 21.88
C GLY A 121 -56.64 -10.25 23.24
N ARG A 122 -56.39 -9.03 23.73
CA ARG A 122 -56.96 -8.54 25.00
C ARG A 122 -58.44 -8.18 24.90
N VAL A 123 -58.91 -7.67 23.76
CA VAL A 123 -60.32 -7.34 23.52
C VAL A 123 -61.18 -8.61 23.34
N LEU A 124 -60.64 -9.67 22.73
CA LEU A 124 -61.37 -10.93 22.53
C LEU A 124 -61.52 -11.77 23.82
N LEU A 125 -60.64 -11.56 24.81
CA LEU A 125 -60.66 -12.26 26.11
C LEU A 125 -61.50 -11.56 27.19
N THR A 126 -62.09 -10.41 26.87
CA THR A 126 -62.93 -9.61 27.80
C THR A 126 -64.39 -9.47 27.36
N LEU A 127 -64.81 -10.20 26.31
CA LEU A 127 -66.21 -10.42 25.90
C LEU A 127 -66.61 -11.87 26.20
#